data_AF-A0A924M0M5-F1
#
_entry.id   AF-A0A924M0M5-F1
#
_cell.length_a   1.000
_cell.length_b   1.000
_cell.length_c   1.000
_cell.angle_alpha   90.00
_cell.angle_beta   90.00
_cell.angle_gamma   90.00
#
_symmetry.space_group_name_H-M   'P 1'
#
loop_
_entity.id
_entity.type
_entity.pdbx_description
1 polymer ?
#
loop_
_entity_poly.entity_id
_entity_poly.type
_entity_poly.pdbx_seq_one_letter_code
_entity_poly.pdbx_strand_id
1 'polypeptide(L)' 'MQSLDCAAGSTVLIASEPLDADPRWRLLAPGELVHVAVDLSTTSTMLEREPQYRLTDADLDDSVIASQAIGVTSGR' A
#
# COMPACT_ATOMS: atom_id res chain seq x y z
N MET A 1 5.13 6.82 20.83
CA MET A 1 4.79 6.16 19.55
C MET A 1 3.39 5.62 19.72
N GLN A 2 2.40 6.37 19.25
CA GLN A 2 0.99 6.10 19.53
C GLN A 2 0.54 4.99 18.59
N SER A 3 0.12 3.85 19.18
CA SER A 3 -0.85 2.97 18.54
C SER A 3 -1.94 3.86 17.97
N LEU A 4 -2.23 3.78 16.67
CA LEU A 4 -3.38 4.45 16.12
C LEU A 4 -4.58 3.88 16.88
N ASP A 5 -5.15 4.65 17.81
CA ASP A 5 -6.38 4.31 18.51
C ASP A 5 -7.52 4.36 17.48
N CYS A 6 -7.56 3.35 16.61
CA CYS A 6 -8.67 3.07 15.73
C CYS A 6 -9.86 2.74 16.64
N ALA A 7 -10.72 3.75 16.78
CA ALA A 7 -11.89 3.81 17.63
C ALA A 7 -12.59 2.45 17.87
N ALA A 8 -12.45 1.89 19.07
CA ALA A 8 -13.31 0.90 19.74
C ALA A 8 -13.92 -0.28 18.91
N GLY A 9 -13.38 -0.63 17.74
CA GLY A 9 -13.96 -1.63 16.85
C GLY A 9 -12.95 -2.26 15.90
N SER A 10 -13.32 -3.42 15.35
CA SER A 10 -12.53 -4.10 14.31
C SER A 10 -12.27 -3.12 13.16
N THR A 11 -11.03 -3.03 12.71
CA THR A 11 -10.59 -2.12 11.63
C THR A 11 -9.54 -2.82 10.79
N VAL A 12 -9.50 -2.55 9.48
CA VAL A 12 -8.42 -2.95 8.58
C VAL A 12 -7.52 -1.76 8.31
N LEU A 13 -6.22 -1.91 8.54
CA LEU A 13 -5.22 -0.89 8.24
C LEU A 13 -4.55 -1.19 6.90
N ILE A 14 -4.46 -0.18 6.05
CA ILE A 14 -3.68 -0.19 4.81
C ILE A 14 -2.72 0.99 4.89
N ALA A 15 -1.43 0.72 4.74
CA ALA A 15 -0.37 1.70 4.76
C ALA A 15 0.69 1.34 3.72
N SER A 16 1.49 2.32 3.29
CA SER A 16 2.62 2.11 2.38
C SER A 16 3.70 1.21 3.00
N GLU A 17 3.85 1.27 4.31
CA GLU A 17 4.81 0.49 5.10
C GLU A 17 4.21 0.12 6.46
N PRO A 18 4.70 -0.94 7.14
CA PRO A 18 4.30 -1.28 8.50
C PRO A 18 4.59 -0.12 9.46
N LEU A 19 3.57 0.34 10.19
CA LEU A 19 3.71 1.46 11.12
C LEU A 19 4.28 1.05 12.49
N ASP A 20 4.27 -0.24 12.79
CA ASP A 20 4.75 -0.82 14.04
C ASP A 20 5.22 -2.28 13.82
N ALA A 21 5.56 -2.96 14.92
CA ALA A 21 6.08 -4.32 14.92
C ALA A 21 4.99 -5.41 15.01
N ASP A 22 3.71 -5.08 14.77
CA ASP A 22 2.65 -6.11 14.77
C ASP A 22 2.94 -7.17 13.69
N PRO A 23 3.09 -8.46 14.05
CA PRO A 23 3.43 -9.50 13.09
C PRO A 23 2.34 -9.78 12.05
N ARG A 24 1.14 -9.20 12.20
CA ARG A 24 0.04 -9.32 11.24
C ARG A 24 0.23 -8.42 10.02
N TRP A 25 1.17 -7.48 10.04
CA TRP A 25 1.55 -6.72 8.85
C TRP A 25 2.03 -7.68 7.76
N ARG A 26 1.55 -7.44 6.54
CA ARG A 26 1.97 -8.17 5.34
C ARG A 26 2.18 -7.18 4.21
N LEU A 27 3.31 -7.29 3.53
CA LEU A 27 3.57 -6.51 2.31
C LEU A 27 2.66 -7.01 1.16
N LEU A 28 2.14 -6.07 0.40
CA LEU A 28 1.39 -6.37 -0.82
C LEU A 28 2.35 -6.58 -1.98
N ALA A 29 2.10 -7.61 -2.79
CA ALA A 29 2.85 -7.81 -4.02
C ALA A 29 2.45 -6.77 -5.08
N PRO A 30 3.36 -6.36 -5.99
CA PRO A 30 2.99 -5.53 -7.12
C PRO A 30 1.87 -6.19 -7.95
N GLY A 31 0.81 -5.44 -8.23
CA GLY A 31 -0.38 -5.96 -8.94
C GLY A 31 -1.38 -6.70 -8.06
N GLU A 32 -1.13 -6.84 -6.75
CA GLU A 32 -2.08 -7.40 -5.80
C GLU A 32 -3.21 -6.40 -5.52
N LEU A 33 -4.46 -6.83 -5.80
CA LEU A 33 -5.66 -6.09 -5.45
C LEU A 33 -6.26 -6.67 -4.16
N VAL A 34 -6.29 -5.86 -3.11
CA VAL A 34 -6.98 -6.19 -1.86
C VAL A 34 -8.37 -5.57 -1.86
N HIS A 35 -9.39 -6.40 -1.64
CA HIS A 35 -10.75 -5.97 -1.41
C HIS A 35 -11.11 -6.16 0.06
N VAL A 36 -11.51 -5.05 0.70
CA VAL A 36 -12.02 -5.03 2.08
C VAL A 36 -13.54 -4.94 2.00
N ALA A 37 -14.24 -5.99 2.43
CA ALA A 37 -15.69 -6.02 2.43
C ALA A 37 -16.29 -5.24 3.61
N VAL A 38 -17.61 -5.04 3.59
CA VAL A 38 -18.34 -4.30 4.63
C VAL A 38 -18.22 -4.94 6.03
N ASP A 39 -18.05 -6.25 6.09
CA ASP A 39 -17.82 -7.02 7.32
C ASP A 39 -16.34 -7.07 7.73
N LEU A 40 -15.47 -6.32 7.03
CA LEU A 40 -14.02 -6.25 7.21
C LEU A 40 -13.27 -7.52 6.84
N SER A 41 -13.93 -8.49 6.21
CA SER A 41 -13.23 -9.60 5.56
C SER A 41 -12.36 -9.06 4.43
N THR A 42 -11.17 -9.64 4.29
CA THR A 42 -10.21 -9.25 3.24
C THR A 42 -10.02 -10.40 2.27
N THR A 43 -10.08 -10.06 0.98
CA THR A 43 -9.72 -10.97 -0.11
C THR A 43 -8.64 -10.32 -0.95
N SER A 44 -7.78 -11.14 -1.52
CA SER A 44 -6.68 -10.69 -2.37
C SER A 44 -6.67 -11.47 -3.67
N THR A 45 -6.46 -10.76 -4.77
CA THR A 45 -6.35 -11.31 -6.12
C THR A 45 -5.17 -10.67 -6.83
N MET A 46 -4.46 -11.46 -7.63
CA MET A 46 -3.45 -10.92 -8.53
C MET A 46 -4.11 -10.39 -9.81
N LEU A 47 -3.85 -9.14 -10.18
CA LEU A 47 -4.30 -8.60 -11.46
C LEU A 47 -3.47 -9.15 -12.62
N GLU A 48 -4.03 -10.04 -13.42
CA GLU A 48 -3.33 -10.70 -14.54
C GLU A 48 -2.76 -9.72 -15.59
N ARG A 49 -3.32 -8.51 -15.66
CA ARG A 49 -2.91 -7.48 -16.61
C ARG A 49 -2.27 -6.30 -15.89
N GLU A 50 -1.25 -5.73 -16.50
CA GLU A 50 -0.76 -4.42 -16.08
C GLU A 50 -1.86 -3.35 -16.25
N PRO A 51 -1.82 -2.28 -15.43
CA PRO A 51 -2.70 -1.13 -15.59
C PRO A 51 -2.61 -0.57 -17.03
N GLN A 52 -3.77 -0.33 -17.65
CA GLN A 52 -3.82 0.27 -19.00
C GLN A 52 -3.16 1.65 -19.06
N TYR A 53 -3.25 2.39 -17.96
CA TYR A 53 -2.73 3.74 -17.81
C TYR A 53 -1.75 3.74 -16.65
N ARG A 54 -0.63 3.04 -16.84
CA ARG A 54 0.46 3.02 -15.88
C ARG A 54 1.14 4.39 -15.91
N LEU A 55 1.18 5.09 -14.78
CA LEU A 55 2.00 6.29 -14.65
C LEU A 55 3.48 5.92 -14.82
N THR A 56 4.15 6.68 -15.66
CA THR A 56 5.59 6.65 -15.86
C THR A 56 6.20 7.98 -15.43
N ASP A 57 7.52 8.02 -15.21
CA ASP A 57 8.21 9.27 -14.87
C ASP A 57 8.00 10.35 -15.95
N ALA A 58 7.80 9.96 -17.21
CA ALA A 58 7.50 10.89 -18.30
C ALA A 58 6.11 11.54 -18.20
N ASP A 59 5.20 10.95 -17.42
CA ASP A 59 3.86 11.49 -17.14
C ASP A 59 3.84 12.42 -15.90
N LEU A 60 4.98 12.54 -15.21
CA LEU A 60 5.11 13.28 -13.96
C LEU A 60 5.89 14.58 -14.15
N ASP A 61 5.45 15.65 -13.50
CA ASP A 61 6.26 16.86 -13.35
C ASP A 61 7.44 16.58 -12.38
N ASP A 62 8.55 17.32 -12.55
CA ASP A 62 9.78 17.15 -11.76
C ASP A 62 9.55 17.14 -10.24
N SER A 63 8.59 17.93 -9.75
CA SER A 63 8.24 18.01 -8.33
C SER A 63 7.58 16.72 -7.81
N VAL A 64 6.84 16.02 -8.67
CA VAL A 64 6.17 14.75 -8.35
C VAL A 64 7.15 13.59 -8.42
N ILE A 65 8.06 13.58 -9.40
CA ILE A 65 9.17 12.60 -9.47
C ILE A 65 10.00 12.64 -8.18
N ALA A 66 10.38 13.85 -7.73
CA ALA A 66 11.14 14.02 -6.49
C ALA A 66 10.41 13.46 -5.25
N SER A 67 9.07 13.52 -5.24
CA SER A 67 8.24 13.00 -4.15
C SER A 67 8.14 11.47 -4.15
N GLN A 68 8.33 10.82 -5.30
CA GLN A 68 8.30 9.35 -5.43
C GLN A 68 9.67 8.69 -5.31
N ALA A 69 10.76 9.43 -5.55
CA ALA A 69 12.13 8.92 -5.46
C ALA A 69 12.55 8.48 -4.05
N ILE A 70 11.82 8.89 -3.02
CA ILE A 70 12.17 8.65 -1.60
C ILE A 70 11.90 7.17 -1.18
N GLY A 71 11.19 6.37 -2.00
CA GLY A 71 10.87 4.96 -1.69
C GLY A 71 11.79 3.89 -2.28
N VAL A 72 12.72 4.22 -3.19
CA VAL A 72 13.47 3.21 -3.98
C VAL A 72 14.86 2.86 -3.41
N THR A 73 15.29 3.49 -2.32
CA THR A 73 16.65 3.27 -1.78
C THR A 73 16.66 2.49 -0.47
N SER A 74 16.27 1.21 -0.49
CA SER A 74 16.81 0.23 0.45
C SER A 74 16.62 -1.20 -0.05
N GLY A 75 17.72 -1.91 -0.30
CA GLY A 75 17.72 -3.36 -0.54
C GLY A 75 18.56 -3.81 -1.74
N ARG A 76 19.88 -3.58 -1.70
CA ARG A 76 20.84 -4.42 -2.42
C ARG A 76 21.63 -5.23 -1.41
#